data_AF-G0NEX2-F1
#
_entry.id   AF-G0NEX2-F1
#
_cell.length_a   1.000
_cell.length_b   1.000
_cell.length_c   1.000
_cell.angle_alpha   90.00
_cell.angle_beta   90.00
_cell.angle_gamma   90.00
#
_symmetry.space_group_name_H-M   'P 1'
#
loop_
_entity.id
_entity.type
_entity.pdbx_description
1 polymer ?
#
loop_
_entity_poly.entity_id
_entity_poly.type
_entity_poly.pdbx_seq_one_letter_code
_entity_poly.pdbx_strand_id
1 'polypeptide(L)'
;MDELKENDVPMNDTRVPKVVKLCRETEKCINENCQFTETQRKDIKGACDVLDLASSSFSACLQKIEKTKPKPDFKKYTCLKGMNYHSEEKDTLCEKFQGKADCMKTIMTDFCGKEQLNDYEKMTELLVKQLKC
;
A
#
# COMPACT_ATOMS: atom_id res chain seq x y z
N MET A 1 22.55 -10.85 7.91
CA MET A 1 21.09 -10.94 7.78
C MET A 1 20.83 -10.35 6.41
N ASP A 2 20.73 -11.21 5.40
CA ASP A 2 20.65 -10.75 4.01
C ASP A 2 19.39 -9.92 3.83
N GLU A 3 19.60 -8.67 3.39
CA GLU A 3 18.53 -7.77 2.99
C GLU A 3 17.80 -8.40 1.80
N LEU A 4 16.48 -8.54 1.92
CA LEU A 4 15.61 -8.79 0.77
C LEU A 4 15.84 -7.65 -0.21
N LYS A 5 16.63 -7.90 -1.25
CA LYS A 5 16.83 -6.94 -2.34
C LYS A 5 15.45 -6.60 -2.90
N GLU A 6 15.15 -5.30 -2.95
CA GLU A 6 14.04 -4.77 -3.75
C GLU A 6 14.16 -5.38 -5.15
N ASN A 7 13.17 -6.20 -5.56
CA ASN A 7 12.81 -6.62 -6.93
C ASN A 7 12.64 -8.11 -7.25
N ASP A 8 12.86 -9.08 -6.35
CA ASP A 8 12.81 -10.51 -6.73
C ASP A 8 11.63 -11.34 -6.19
N VAL A 9 10.56 -10.71 -5.66
CA VAL A 9 9.34 -11.45 -5.31
C VAL A 9 8.26 -11.19 -6.36
N PRO A 10 7.99 -12.15 -7.26
CA PRO A 10 6.89 -12.04 -8.20
C PRO A 10 5.58 -11.75 -7.47
N MET A 11 4.73 -10.92 -8.06
CA MET A 11 3.41 -10.56 -7.49
C MET A 11 2.50 -11.79 -7.27
N ASN A 12 2.83 -12.94 -7.87
CA ASN A 12 2.15 -14.22 -7.76
C ASN A 12 2.94 -15.28 -6.98
N ASP A 13 3.98 -14.89 -6.24
CA ASP A 13 4.73 -15.81 -5.41
C ASP A 13 3.84 -16.37 -4.29
N THR A 14 3.56 -17.67 -4.37
CA THR A 14 2.74 -18.40 -3.40
C THR A 14 3.26 -18.37 -1.96
N ARG A 15 4.49 -17.90 -1.74
CA ARG A 15 5.08 -17.68 -0.41
C ARG A 15 4.56 -16.39 0.23
N VAL A 16 4.17 -15.37 -0.53
CA VAL A 16 3.72 -14.07 -0.01
C VAL A 16 2.54 -14.21 0.96
N PRO A 17 1.45 -14.93 0.62
CA PRO A 17 0.34 -15.14 1.57
C PRO A 17 0.76 -15.87 2.85
N LYS A 18 1.76 -16.76 2.77
CA LYS A 18 2.28 -17.49 3.94
C LYS A 18 3.05 -16.55 4.86
N VAL A 19 3.85 -15.64 4.30
CA VAL A 19 4.60 -14.63 5.07
C VAL A 19 3.65 -13.64 5.74
N VAL A 20 2.65 -13.14 5.02
CA VAL A 20 1.61 -12.26 5.58
C VAL A 20 0.90 -12.95 6.75
N LYS A 21 0.46 -14.20 6.55
CA LYS A 21 -0.19 -14.99 7.61
C LYS A 21 0.72 -15.17 8.82
N LEU A 22 1.97 -15.58 8.62
CA LEU A 22 2.93 -15.76 9.72
C LEU A 22 3.19 -14.46 10.48
N CYS A 23 3.21 -13.31 9.78
CA CYS A 23 3.34 -12.02 10.43
C CYS A 23 2.17 -11.74 11.37
N ARG A 24 0.92 -11.93 10.90
CA ARG A 24 -0.28 -11.70 11.74
C ARG A 24 -0.38 -12.70 12.90
N GLU A 25 0.07 -13.93 12.72
CA GLU A 25 0.21 -14.91 13.82
C GLU A 25 1.25 -14.46 14.85
N THR A 26 2.38 -13.92 14.39
CA THR A 26 3.44 -13.38 15.24
C THR A 26 2.97 -12.13 16.00
N GLU A 27 2.29 -11.20 15.32
CA GLU A 27 1.67 -10.02 15.93
C GLU A 27 0.71 -10.42 17.05
N LYS A 28 -0.16 -11.40 16.79
CA LYS A 28 -1.10 -11.92 17.79
C LYS A 28 -0.35 -12.49 19.01
N CYS A 29 0.64 -13.35 18.79
CA CYS A 29 1.44 -13.96 19.85
C CYS A 29 2.14 -12.91 20.72
N ILE A 30 2.74 -11.90 20.08
CA ILE A 30 3.42 -10.80 20.75
C ILE A 30 2.40 -9.94 21.54
N ASN A 31 1.21 -9.71 20.99
CA ASN A 31 0.17 -8.94 21.65
C ASN A 31 -0.41 -9.64 22.89
N GLU A 32 -0.44 -10.97 22.94
CA GLU A 32 -0.92 -11.74 24.09
C GLU A 32 0.14 -11.93 25.18
N ASN A 33 1.43 -11.74 24.89
CA ASN A 33 2.53 -12.01 25.80
C ASN A 33 3.05 -10.73 26.48
N CYS A 34 3.02 -10.64 27.81
CA CYS A 34 3.45 -9.47 28.59
C CYS A 34 4.95 -9.14 28.53
N GLN A 35 5.80 -10.03 27.97
CA GLN A 35 7.24 -9.83 27.87
C GLN A 35 7.64 -8.79 26.81
N PHE A 36 6.75 -8.45 25.88
CA PHE A 36 7.04 -7.50 24.82
C PHE A 36 6.61 -6.08 25.21
N THR A 37 7.52 -5.13 24.99
CA THR A 37 7.26 -3.70 25.15
C THR A 37 6.24 -3.19 24.13
N GLU A 38 5.62 -2.04 24.42
CA GLU A 38 4.74 -1.39 23.43
C GLU A 38 5.45 -1.06 22.12
N THR A 39 6.73 -0.66 22.18
CA THR A 39 7.53 -0.38 20.98
C THR A 39 7.66 -1.62 20.11
N GLN A 40 8.05 -2.76 20.70
CA GLN A 40 8.16 -4.03 19.96
C GLN A 40 6.82 -4.48 19.34
N ARG A 41 5.70 -4.27 20.05
CA ARG A 41 4.36 -4.54 19.50
C ARG A 41 4.05 -3.64 18.30
N LYS A 42 4.37 -2.35 18.42
CA LYS A 42 4.16 -1.36 17.33
C LYS A 42 5.04 -1.68 16.12
N ASP A 43 6.29 -2.09 16.33
CA ASP A 43 7.22 -2.45 15.25
C ASP A 43 6.71 -3.65 14.45
N ILE A 44 6.28 -4.72 15.14
CA ILE A 44 5.75 -5.92 14.49
C ILE A 44 4.44 -5.62 13.76
N LYS A 45 3.52 -4.87 14.39
CA LYS A 45 2.31 -4.41 13.71
C LYS A 45 2.64 -3.60 12.46
N GLY A 46 3.59 -2.67 12.55
CA GLY A 46 4.04 -1.86 11.43
C GLY A 46 4.61 -2.71 10.29
N ALA A 47 5.42 -3.71 10.59
CA ALA A 47 5.96 -4.64 9.60
C ALA A 47 4.85 -5.46 8.92
N CYS A 48 3.87 -5.97 9.68
CA CYS A 48 2.74 -6.69 9.12
C CYS A 48 1.85 -5.79 8.26
N ASP A 49 1.64 -4.53 8.67
CA ASP A 49 0.91 -3.52 7.90
C ASP A 49 1.59 -3.26 6.53
N VAL A 50 2.93 -3.21 6.48
CA VAL A 50 3.69 -3.07 5.22
C VAL A 50 3.53 -4.30 4.33
N LEU A 51 3.53 -5.51 4.89
CA LEU A 51 3.33 -6.75 4.14
C LEU A 51 1.90 -6.85 3.58
N ASP A 52 0.90 -6.49 4.36
CA ASP A 52 -0.49 -6.40 3.91
C ASP A 52 -0.61 -5.41 2.73
N LEU A 53 -0.02 -4.22 2.88
CA LEU A 53 0.02 -3.22 1.81
C LEU A 53 0.67 -3.77 0.55
N ALA A 54 1.89 -4.29 0.65
CA ALA A 54 2.67 -4.75 -0.50
C ALA A 54 2.01 -5.92 -1.26
N SER A 55 1.29 -6.79 -0.54
CA SER A 55 0.60 -7.96 -1.12
C SER A 55 -0.84 -7.69 -1.59
N SER A 56 -1.37 -6.50 -1.32
CA SER A 56 -2.76 -6.16 -1.63
C SER A 56 -3.02 -5.94 -3.13
N SER A 57 -4.28 -6.12 -3.52
CA SER A 57 -4.79 -5.70 -4.84
C SER A 57 -4.64 -4.19 -5.08
N PHE A 58 -4.66 -3.39 -4.01
CA PHE A 58 -4.39 -1.95 -4.04
C PHE A 58 -2.98 -1.67 -4.59
N SER A 59 -1.94 -2.29 -4.01
CA SER A 59 -0.56 -2.11 -4.50
C SER A 59 -0.36 -2.69 -5.89
N ALA A 60 -0.98 -3.83 -6.19
CA ALA A 60 -0.97 -4.40 -7.54
C ALA A 60 -1.58 -3.43 -8.57
N CYS A 61 -2.66 -2.74 -8.21
CA CYS A 61 -3.29 -1.75 -9.05
C CYS A 61 -2.40 -0.51 -9.26
N LEU A 62 -1.78 0.03 -8.21
CA LEU A 62 -0.81 1.12 -8.35
C LEU A 62 0.34 0.75 -9.29
N GLN A 63 0.89 -0.46 -9.14
CA GLN A 63 1.92 -0.96 -10.06
C GLN A 63 1.41 -1.09 -11.49
N LYS A 64 0.17 -1.55 -11.70
CA LYS A 64 -0.45 -1.63 -13.03
C LYS A 64 -0.55 -0.25 -13.67
N ILE A 65 -1.00 0.76 -12.92
CA ILE A 65 -1.09 2.14 -13.42
C ILE A 65 0.29 2.65 -13.82
N GLU A 66 1.29 2.45 -12.98
CA GLU A 66 2.65 2.93 -13.23
C GLU A 66 3.32 2.23 -14.43
N LYS A 67 3.07 0.93 -14.60
CA LYS A 67 3.58 0.12 -15.73
C LYS A 67 2.79 0.29 -17.03
N THR A 68 1.63 0.94 -17.01
CA THR A 68 0.80 1.13 -18.22
C THR A 68 1.54 1.93 -19.29
N LYS A 69 1.51 1.44 -20.53
CA LYS A 69 2.10 2.08 -21.71
C LYS A 69 1.04 2.19 -22.82
N PRO A 70 0.90 3.35 -23.49
CA PRO A 70 1.60 4.63 -23.21
C PRO A 70 1.25 5.17 -21.82
N LYS A 71 2.10 6.08 -21.29
CA LYS A 71 1.84 6.69 -19.98
C LYS A 71 0.46 7.35 -20.00
N PRO A 72 -0.41 7.10 -19.00
CA PRO A 72 -1.76 7.64 -19.05
C PRO A 72 -1.76 9.16 -18.90
N ASP A 73 -2.68 9.81 -19.60
CA ASP A 73 -2.95 11.22 -19.35
C ASP A 73 -3.84 11.37 -18.12
N PHE A 74 -3.25 11.86 -17.02
CA PHE A 74 -3.98 12.13 -15.79
C PHE A 74 -4.71 13.48 -15.79
N LYS A 75 -4.53 14.34 -16.81
CA LYS A 75 -5.22 15.64 -16.89
C LYS A 75 -6.74 15.52 -16.98
N LYS A 76 -7.25 14.38 -17.49
CA LYS A 76 -8.70 14.10 -17.51
C LYS A 76 -9.31 14.02 -16.10
N TYR A 77 -8.51 13.74 -15.07
CA TYR A 77 -8.94 13.70 -13.68
C TYR A 77 -8.85 15.09 -13.06
N THR A 78 -9.87 15.92 -13.31
CA THR A 78 -9.92 17.32 -12.82
C THR A 78 -9.82 17.44 -11.29
N CYS A 79 -10.21 16.40 -10.56
CA CYS A 79 -10.07 16.32 -9.10
C CYS A 79 -8.60 16.38 -8.62
N LEU A 80 -7.62 16.03 -9.46
CA LEU A 80 -6.20 16.19 -9.15
C LEU A 80 -5.75 17.66 -9.15
N LYS A 81 -6.55 18.59 -9.69
CA LYS A 81 -6.27 20.04 -9.72
C LYS A 81 -4.87 20.40 -10.24
N GLY A 82 -4.39 19.70 -11.26
CA GLY A 82 -3.07 19.94 -11.87
C GLY A 82 -1.89 19.35 -11.11
N MET A 83 -2.14 18.58 -10.04
CA MET A 83 -1.09 17.84 -9.33
C MET A 83 -0.35 16.88 -10.26
N ASN A 84 0.97 16.78 -10.08
CA ASN A 84 1.79 15.79 -10.76
C ASN A 84 1.54 14.37 -10.20
N TYR A 85 0.77 13.56 -10.92
CA TYR A 85 0.49 12.17 -10.56
C TYR A 85 1.75 11.31 -10.42
N HIS A 86 2.82 11.61 -11.17
CA HIS A 86 4.07 10.83 -11.13
C HIS A 86 5.08 11.33 -10.10
N SER A 87 4.78 12.40 -9.35
CA SER A 87 5.67 12.84 -8.27
C SER A 87 5.73 11.82 -7.13
N GLU A 88 6.94 11.48 -6.72
CA GLU A 88 7.27 10.64 -5.56
C GLU A 88 7.59 11.47 -4.32
N GLU A 89 7.49 12.80 -4.39
CA GLU A 89 7.69 13.66 -3.23
C GLU A 89 6.66 13.37 -2.15
N LYS A 90 7.12 13.24 -0.90
CA LYS A 90 6.30 12.84 0.25
C LYS A 90 5.01 13.66 0.36
N ASP A 91 5.11 15.00 0.32
CA ASP A 91 3.94 15.87 0.46
C ASP A 91 2.95 15.69 -0.68
N THR A 92 3.44 15.45 -1.89
CA THR A 92 2.58 15.14 -3.05
C THR A 92 1.92 13.77 -2.90
N LEU A 93 2.62 12.76 -2.37
CA LEU A 93 2.04 11.45 -2.07
C LEU A 93 0.96 11.54 -0.96
N CYS A 94 1.23 12.29 0.11
CA CYS A 94 0.27 12.55 1.16
C CYS A 94 -0.99 13.23 0.61
N GLU A 95 -0.83 14.27 -0.21
CA GLU A 95 -1.99 14.94 -0.81
C GLU A 95 -2.78 14.01 -1.75
N LYS A 96 -2.14 13.10 -2.50
CA LYS A 96 -2.83 12.10 -3.34
C LYS A 96 -3.73 11.19 -2.51
N PHE A 97 -3.15 10.58 -1.49
CA PHE A 97 -3.81 9.47 -0.77
C PHE A 97 -4.63 9.94 0.43
N GLN A 98 -4.35 11.11 1.00
CA GLN A 98 -5.11 11.69 2.10
C GLN A 98 -6.03 12.84 1.62
N GLY A 99 -5.48 13.84 0.93
CA GLY A 99 -6.24 15.03 0.50
C GLY A 99 -7.11 14.83 -0.74
N LYS A 100 -6.80 13.80 -1.54
CA LYS A 100 -7.48 13.46 -2.80
C LYS A 100 -7.87 11.98 -2.86
N ALA A 101 -8.14 11.36 -1.70
CA ALA A 101 -8.45 9.95 -1.57
C ALA A 101 -9.57 9.48 -2.53
N ASP A 102 -10.66 10.25 -2.68
CA ASP A 102 -11.74 9.91 -3.60
C ASP A 102 -11.30 9.96 -5.07
N CYS A 103 -10.47 10.94 -5.43
CA CYS A 103 -9.90 11.07 -6.77
C CYS A 103 -9.03 9.85 -7.10
N MET A 104 -8.20 9.43 -6.15
CA MET A 104 -7.38 8.23 -6.29
C MET A 104 -8.24 6.96 -6.39
N LYS A 105 -9.36 6.87 -5.67
CA LYS A 105 -10.32 5.75 -5.77
C LYS A 105 -10.91 5.66 -7.17
N THR A 106 -11.32 6.81 -7.75
CA THR A 106 -11.81 6.88 -9.14
C THR A 106 -10.74 6.44 -10.13
N ILE A 107 -9.52 6.98 -10.03
CA ILE A 107 -8.41 6.61 -10.91
C ILE A 107 -8.15 5.10 -10.82
N MET A 108 -8.01 4.54 -9.62
CA MET A 108 -7.77 3.10 -9.48
C MET A 108 -8.93 2.26 -10.01
N THR A 109 -10.18 2.72 -9.86
CA THR A 109 -11.36 2.03 -10.40
C THR A 109 -11.32 1.97 -11.92
N ASP A 110 -10.95 3.07 -12.59
CA ASP A 110 -10.85 3.13 -14.04
C ASP A 110 -9.81 2.17 -14.62
N PHE A 111 -8.68 2.00 -13.92
CA PHE A 111 -7.58 1.16 -14.41
C PHE A 111 -7.70 -0.30 -14.03
N CYS A 112 -8.29 -0.60 -12.86
CA CYS A 112 -8.23 -1.91 -12.25
C CYS A 112 -9.61 -2.57 -12.10
N GLY A 113 -10.68 -1.80 -12.21
CA GLY A 113 -12.04 -2.25 -11.95
C GLY A 113 -12.40 -2.20 -10.46
N LYS A 114 -13.69 -2.04 -10.19
CA LYS A 114 -14.23 -1.82 -8.84
C LYS A 114 -13.94 -2.97 -7.86
N GLU A 115 -13.99 -4.21 -8.35
CA GLU A 115 -13.81 -5.41 -7.53
C GLU A 115 -12.39 -5.57 -6.97
N GLN A 116 -11.39 -4.95 -7.61
CA GLN A 116 -9.99 -4.97 -7.15
C GLN A 116 -9.74 -4.01 -5.96
N LEU A 117 -10.75 -3.22 -5.55
CA LEU A 117 -10.60 -2.13 -4.58
C LEU A 117 -11.46 -2.32 -3.32
N ASN A 118 -11.84 -3.56 -2.99
CA ASN A 118 -12.67 -3.87 -1.82
C ASN A 118 -12.05 -3.37 -0.50
N ASP A 119 -10.70 -3.37 -0.39
CA ASP A 119 -9.97 -2.91 0.79
C ASP A 119 -9.39 -1.50 0.63
N TYR A 120 -9.87 -0.69 -0.32
CA TYR A 120 -9.26 0.61 -0.66
C TYR A 120 -9.06 1.53 0.54
N GLU A 121 -10.09 1.69 1.38
CA GLU A 121 -10.05 2.59 2.53
C GLU A 121 -9.00 2.12 3.55
N LYS A 122 -9.03 0.84 3.91
CA LYS A 122 -8.02 0.22 4.80
C LYS A 122 -6.60 0.40 4.25
N MET A 123 -6.38 0.11 2.96
CA MET A 123 -5.04 0.21 2.36
C MET A 123 -4.57 1.66 2.27
N THR A 124 -5.48 2.60 2.01
CA THR A 124 -5.16 4.02 1.98
C THR A 124 -4.75 4.52 3.38
N GLU A 125 -5.50 4.14 4.43
CA GLU A 125 -5.15 4.47 5.81
C GLU A 125 -3.77 3.92 6.21
N LEU A 126 -3.50 2.66 5.87
CA LEU A 126 -2.20 2.05 6.11
C LEU A 126 -1.09 2.81 5.37
N LEU A 127 -1.29 3.14 4.08
CA LEU A 127 -0.30 3.85 3.28
C LEU A 127 -0.01 5.26 3.85
N VAL A 128 -1.05 6.03 4.19
CA VAL A 128 -0.93 7.38 4.76
C VAL A 128 -0.15 7.34 6.09
N LYS A 129 -0.47 6.36 6.95
CA LYS A 129 0.26 6.13 8.21
C LYS A 129 1.73 5.78 7.97
N GLN A 130 2.04 4.93 7.00
CA GLN A 130 3.43 4.56 6.67
C GLN A 130 4.22 5.73 6.07
N LEU A 131 3.56 6.54 5.25
CA LEU A 131 4.13 7.77 4.71
C LEU A 131 4.35 8.83 5.80
N LYS A 132 3.77 8.68 7.00
CA LYS A 132 3.78 9.70 8.06
C LYS A 132 3.26 11.04 7.53
N CYS A 133 2.17 10.94 6.77
CA CYS A 133 1.18 11.98 6.77
C CYS A 133 0.42 11.90 8.11
#